data_AF-A0A932TDM8-F1
#
_entry.id   AF-A0A932TDM8-F1
#
_cell.length_a   1.000
_cell.length_b   1.000
_cell.length_c   1.000
_cell.angle_alpha   90.00
_cell.angle_beta   90.00
_cell.angle_gamma   90.00
#
_symmetry.space_group_name_H-M   'P 1'
#
loop_
_entity.id
_entity.type
_entity.pdbx_description
1 polymer ?
#
loop_
_entity_poly.entity_id
_entity_poly.type
_entity_poly.pdbx_seq_one_letter_code
_entity_poly.pdbx_strand_id
1 'polypeptide(L)'
;MPSRFRRSPGGGLSWLPQRRDAPGRSVAGFLVSVAVFVASMGGLGAEPRVVRPFERDARFIPANAIDVQVLATLRKRAIEPANLCSDEVFVRRVYLDVIGTLPEPEEVRSFLQDRYPGKRAALIDALLKREEFADYWALKWCDLLRVKAEFPINLWPNAVQAYHRWVRDAIRENRPYDRFARQLLTSSGSNFRVPPVNFYRAIQGREPSAIAAAVALTFMGTRTDKWPEARRSGMAAFFSRLAYKQTAEWKEEIVCLNPAPMGPLRAVFPDGTAVRVAPDEDPRRIFADWLVAPKNPWFARNIVNRIWAWLLGRGIIHEPDDIRPDNPPVNPGLLACLEKELVKAHYDLRHVYRMILNSRTYQQSSIPRSRHPRAGALFAHYLVRRLDAEVLIDALDWIGGTGEGYSSAIPEPFTYIPESQRTIALADGSITSTFLEMFGRPARDAGLESERNNEPTDAQRLYLLNSSDVQRKIERSPRLSKLLLSARGNRRELITGIYLTILSREPTQDELAAAEAYCQTGSLTLKQAADDLAWALINTKEFLYRH
;
A
#
# COMPACT_ATOMS: atom_id res chain seq x y z
N MET A 1 32.26 61.60 -15.96
CA MET A 1 31.95 62.89 -15.30
C MET A 1 30.43 63.11 -15.35
N PRO A 2 29.84 63.83 -14.37
CA PRO A 2 28.84 63.40 -13.38
C PRO A 2 27.39 63.42 -13.94
N SER A 3 26.30 63.02 -13.27
CA SER A 3 25.79 63.24 -11.90
C SER A 3 24.48 62.41 -11.77
N ARG A 4 24.24 61.60 -10.73
CA ARG A 4 23.71 61.87 -9.37
C ARG A 4 22.29 62.48 -9.30
N PHE A 5 21.37 61.64 -8.76
CA PHE A 5 20.30 61.89 -7.76
C PHE A 5 18.80 61.79 -8.13
N ARG A 6 18.16 60.82 -7.43
CA ARG A 6 16.87 60.78 -6.70
C ARG A 6 15.50 60.57 -7.40
N ARG A 7 14.94 59.38 -7.07
CA ARG A 7 13.53 58.96 -6.84
C ARG A 7 12.62 60.06 -6.26
N SER A 8 11.28 60.10 -6.39
CA SER A 8 10.15 59.14 -6.62
C SER A 8 8.84 59.98 -6.78
N PRO A 9 7.58 59.47 -6.83
CA PRO A 9 7.03 58.15 -7.21
C PRO A 9 5.80 58.25 -8.16
N GLY A 10 5.31 57.13 -8.73
CA GLY A 10 3.92 57.02 -9.18
C GLY A 10 3.68 56.11 -10.38
N GLY A 11 2.80 55.13 -10.22
CA GLY A 11 2.12 54.45 -11.34
C GLY A 11 2.46 52.98 -11.54
N GLY A 12 2.08 52.10 -10.60
CA GLY A 12 1.95 50.66 -10.88
C GLY A 12 0.55 50.35 -11.42
N LEU A 13 0.46 49.82 -12.65
CA LEU A 13 -0.75 49.16 -13.15
C LEU A 13 -0.62 47.65 -12.93
N SER A 14 -1.38 47.12 -11.97
CA SER A 14 -1.62 45.69 -11.79
C SER A 14 -2.90 45.29 -12.53
N TRP A 15 -2.80 44.35 -13.47
CA TRP A 15 -3.96 43.64 -14.02
C TRP A 15 -4.20 42.38 -13.19
N LEU A 16 -5.23 42.43 -12.32
CA LEU A 16 -5.83 41.26 -11.67
C LEU A 16 -7.24 41.06 -12.26
N PRO A 17 -7.65 39.84 -12.65
CA PRO A 17 -9.04 39.59 -12.99
C PRO A 17 -9.88 39.56 -11.71
N GLN A 18 -10.98 40.32 -11.71
CA GLN A 18 -12.02 40.33 -10.69
C GLN A 18 -12.57 38.91 -10.44
N ARG A 19 -12.39 38.41 -9.21
CA ARG A 19 -13.18 37.30 -8.68
C ARG A 19 -14.62 37.78 -8.53
N ARG A 20 -15.57 37.06 -9.13
CA ARG A 20 -16.98 37.14 -8.75
C ARG A 20 -17.18 36.31 -7.49
N ASP A 21 -17.64 36.95 -6.44
CA ASP A 21 -18.03 36.32 -5.17
C ASP A 21 -19.18 35.34 -5.41
N ALA A 22 -18.93 34.07 -5.09
CA ALA A 22 -19.99 33.07 -4.91
C ALA A 22 -20.49 33.17 -3.45
N PRO A 23 -21.79 33.00 -3.20
CA PRO A 23 -22.34 33.17 -1.86
C PRO A 23 -21.77 32.09 -0.93
N GLY A 24 -21.00 32.54 0.07
CA GLY A 24 -20.47 31.69 1.12
C GLY A 24 -21.59 31.01 1.89
N ARG A 25 -21.66 29.68 1.81
CA ARG A 25 -22.40 28.88 2.79
C ARG A 25 -21.65 29.02 4.12
N SER A 26 -22.38 29.39 5.18
CA SER A 26 -21.81 29.50 6.52
C SER A 26 -21.30 28.12 6.95
N VAL A 27 -19.99 28.04 7.17
CA VAL A 27 -19.28 26.90 7.80
C VAL A 27 -19.82 26.63 9.22
N ALA A 28 -20.66 27.51 9.77
CA ALA A 28 -21.25 27.45 11.09
C ALA A 28 -22.43 26.46 11.24
N GLY A 29 -22.99 25.92 10.16
CA GLY A 29 -24.15 25.00 10.24
C GLY A 29 -23.82 23.52 10.47
N PHE A 30 -22.57 23.10 10.28
CA PHE A 30 -22.19 21.68 10.22
C PHE A 30 -21.45 21.15 11.46
N LEU A 31 -21.21 21.99 12.46
CA LEU A 31 -20.50 21.60 13.70
C LEU A 31 -21.42 21.07 14.82
N VAL A 32 -22.67 20.73 14.51
CA VAL A 32 -23.58 20.09 15.47
C VAL A 32 -23.63 18.59 15.23
N SER A 33 -22.81 17.88 16.00
CA SER A 33 -23.06 16.52 16.48
C SER A 33 -23.03 15.34 15.48
N VAL A 34 -21.86 15.03 14.92
CA VAL A 34 -21.44 13.61 14.77
C VAL A 34 -20.29 13.36 15.74
N ALA A 35 -20.62 13.43 17.03
CA ALA A 35 -19.76 12.96 18.11
C ALA A 35 -20.36 11.66 18.66
N VAL A 36 -20.10 10.55 17.96
CA VAL A 36 -20.23 9.21 18.55
C VAL A 36 -18.89 8.52 18.42
N PHE A 37 -18.01 8.76 19.40
CA PHE A 37 -17.20 7.73 20.05
C PHE A 37 -16.42 8.33 21.22
N VAL A 38 -17.08 8.46 22.38
CA VAL A 38 -16.40 8.46 23.68
C VAL A 38 -17.24 7.59 24.62
N ALA A 39 -16.85 6.34 24.79
CA ALA A 39 -17.23 5.53 25.95
C ALA A 39 -16.28 4.35 26.14
N SER A 40 -15.30 4.51 27.04
CA SER A 40 -15.06 3.58 28.18
C SER A 40 -13.73 3.90 28.89
N MET A 41 -13.74 4.99 29.65
CA MET A 41 -12.88 5.12 30.84
C MET A 41 -13.62 4.49 32.02
N GLY A 42 -12.91 3.67 32.82
CA GLY A 42 -13.31 3.32 34.20
C GLY A 42 -14.39 2.25 34.35
N GLY A 43 -13.97 1.02 34.63
CA GLY A 43 -14.85 -0.06 35.07
C GLY A 43 -14.07 -1.36 35.24
N LEU A 44 -13.48 -1.56 36.41
CA LEU A 44 -13.00 -2.88 36.83
C LEU A 44 -14.24 -3.79 36.97
N GLY A 45 -14.40 -4.76 36.07
CA GLY A 45 -15.33 -5.88 36.27
C GLY A 45 -16.51 -6.03 35.28
N ALA A 46 -16.65 -5.21 34.24
CA ALA A 46 -17.65 -5.47 33.19
C ALA A 46 -17.01 -6.25 32.02
N GLU A 47 -17.58 -7.42 31.67
CA GLU A 47 -17.28 -8.14 30.42
C GLU A 47 -17.34 -7.12 29.25
N PRO A 48 -16.26 -6.90 28.48
CA PRO A 48 -16.25 -5.85 27.48
C PRO A 48 -17.30 -6.14 26.41
N ARG A 49 -18.27 -5.23 26.30
CA ARG A 49 -19.43 -5.33 25.41
C ARG A 49 -18.97 -5.34 23.95
N VAL A 50 -19.48 -6.29 23.17
CA VAL A 50 -19.26 -6.37 21.72
C VAL A 50 -19.70 -5.06 21.06
N VAL A 51 -18.79 -4.44 20.31
CA VAL A 51 -19.06 -3.16 19.67
C VAL A 51 -19.58 -3.39 18.25
N ARG A 52 -20.89 -3.24 18.06
CA ARG A 52 -21.53 -3.29 16.74
C ARG A 52 -21.36 -1.93 16.03
N PRO A 53 -21.20 -1.90 14.69
CA PRO A 53 -21.16 -3.02 13.76
C PRO A 53 -19.78 -3.64 13.55
N PHE A 54 -18.73 -3.21 14.28
CA PHE A 54 -17.34 -3.57 14.00
C PHE A 54 -16.96 -5.01 14.39
N GLU A 55 -17.57 -5.52 15.46
CA GLU A 55 -17.26 -6.83 16.01
C GLU A 55 -18.47 -7.76 15.94
N ARG A 56 -18.17 -9.06 15.94
CA ARG A 56 -19.13 -10.10 16.27
C ARG A 56 -18.77 -10.74 17.60
N ASP A 57 -19.76 -11.29 18.27
CA ASP A 57 -19.55 -12.08 19.50
C ASP A 57 -18.94 -13.44 19.14
N ALA A 58 -17.67 -13.42 18.73
CA ALA A 58 -16.92 -14.61 18.37
C ALA A 58 -15.49 -14.47 18.87
N ARG A 59 -15.13 -15.40 19.76
CA ARG A 59 -13.79 -15.49 20.36
C ARG A 59 -12.75 -15.91 19.33
N PHE A 60 -11.50 -15.57 19.62
CA PHE A 60 -10.35 -16.05 18.87
C PHE A 60 -10.15 -17.57 19.10
N ILE A 61 -10.55 -18.38 18.12
CA ILE A 61 -10.29 -19.83 18.08
C ILE A 61 -9.33 -20.09 16.92
N PRO A 62 -8.11 -20.59 17.17
CA PRO A 62 -7.13 -20.83 16.11
C PRO A 62 -7.68 -21.66 14.96
N ALA A 63 -7.57 -21.15 13.73
CA ALA A 63 -8.02 -21.85 12.53
C ALA A 63 -6.85 -22.43 11.72
N ASN A 64 -5.64 -21.87 11.87
CA ASN A 64 -4.45 -22.34 11.17
C ASN A 64 -3.17 -22.21 12.00
N ALA A 65 -2.03 -22.58 11.42
CA ALA A 65 -0.74 -22.55 12.10
C ALA A 65 -0.29 -21.14 12.52
N ILE A 66 -0.67 -20.09 11.78
CA ILE A 66 -0.41 -18.68 12.16
C ILE A 66 -1.08 -18.39 13.51
N ASP A 67 -2.37 -18.72 13.61
CA ASP A 67 -3.16 -18.45 14.81
C ASP A 67 -2.61 -19.18 16.04
N VAL A 68 -2.12 -20.41 15.86
CA VAL A 68 -1.49 -21.18 16.94
C VAL A 68 -0.25 -20.46 17.47
N GLN A 69 0.62 -19.96 16.59
CA GLN A 69 1.84 -19.25 16.98
C GLN A 69 1.56 -17.90 17.63
N VAL A 70 0.57 -17.16 17.12
CA VAL A 70 0.14 -15.87 17.69
C VAL A 70 -0.46 -16.11 19.08
N LEU A 71 -1.43 -17.02 19.20
CA LEU A 71 -2.10 -17.30 20.47
C LEU A 71 -1.13 -17.83 21.53
N ALA A 72 -0.17 -18.69 21.16
CA ALA A 72 0.87 -19.14 22.08
C ALA A 72 1.71 -17.98 22.63
N THR A 73 2.03 -16.99 21.80
CA THR A 73 2.79 -15.80 22.18
C THR A 73 1.99 -14.85 23.08
N LEU A 74 0.69 -14.70 22.80
CA LEU A 74 -0.23 -13.90 23.60
C LEU A 74 -0.48 -14.52 24.99
N ARG A 75 -0.71 -15.84 25.04
CA ARG A 75 -0.93 -16.59 26.30
C ARG A 75 0.25 -16.48 27.26
N LYS A 76 1.49 -16.57 26.75
CA LYS A 76 2.72 -16.39 27.55
C LYS A 76 2.81 -15.02 28.24
N ARG A 77 2.06 -14.03 27.76
CA ARG A 77 2.05 -12.65 28.29
C ARG A 77 0.72 -12.26 28.92
N ALA A 78 -0.20 -13.23 29.10
CA ALA A 78 -1.55 -12.99 29.58
C ALA A 78 -2.29 -11.87 28.80
N ILE A 79 -2.07 -11.80 27.49
CA ILE A 79 -2.75 -10.85 26.60
C ILE A 79 -3.95 -11.56 25.97
N GLU A 80 -5.14 -11.01 26.18
CA GLU A 80 -6.35 -11.47 25.52
C GLU A 80 -6.41 -10.93 24.08
N PRO A 81 -6.61 -11.79 23.06
CA PRO A 81 -6.85 -11.35 21.70
C PRO A 81 -8.22 -10.68 21.56
N ALA A 82 -8.36 -9.84 20.54
CA ALA A 82 -9.64 -9.21 20.21
C ALA A 82 -10.67 -10.23 19.72
N ASN A 83 -11.93 -9.81 19.77
CA ASN A 83 -13.00 -10.52 19.07
C ASN A 83 -12.72 -10.57 17.56
N LEU A 84 -13.44 -11.42 16.84
CA LEU A 84 -13.39 -11.40 15.38
C LEU A 84 -14.16 -10.18 14.84
N CYS A 85 -13.67 -9.62 13.74
CA CYS A 85 -14.37 -8.58 13.01
C CYS A 85 -15.69 -9.11 12.43
N SER A 86 -16.66 -8.23 12.30
CA SER A 86 -17.93 -8.51 11.63
C SER A 86 -17.72 -8.80 10.14
N ASP A 87 -18.78 -9.25 9.46
CA ASP A 87 -18.70 -9.54 8.02
C ASP A 87 -18.62 -8.25 7.19
N GLU A 88 -19.24 -7.17 7.68
CA GLU A 88 -19.18 -5.81 7.16
C GLU A 88 -17.75 -5.27 7.16
N VAL A 89 -17.04 -5.42 8.29
CA VAL A 89 -15.63 -5.02 8.38
C VAL A 89 -14.77 -5.92 7.50
N PHE A 90 -15.01 -7.24 7.52
CA PHE A 90 -14.21 -8.19 6.75
C PHE A 90 -14.28 -7.92 5.24
N VAL A 91 -15.48 -7.77 4.66
CA VAL A 91 -15.64 -7.56 3.20
C VAL A 91 -14.97 -6.27 2.77
N ARG A 92 -15.14 -5.19 3.54
CA ARG A 92 -14.47 -3.92 3.26
C ARG A 92 -12.95 -4.05 3.32
N ARG A 93 -12.45 -4.62 4.41
CA ARG A 93 -11.01 -4.75 4.68
C ARG A 93 -10.32 -5.59 3.61
N VAL A 94 -10.88 -6.74 3.25
CA VAL A 94 -10.26 -7.65 2.27
C VAL A 94 -10.23 -7.07 0.86
N TYR A 95 -11.25 -6.33 0.43
CA TYR A 95 -11.22 -5.62 -0.86
C TYR A 95 -10.10 -4.57 -0.89
N LEU A 96 -9.97 -3.78 0.18
CA LEU A 96 -8.94 -2.74 0.28
C LEU A 96 -7.52 -3.30 0.42
N ASP A 97 -7.35 -4.44 1.08
CA ASP A 97 -6.05 -5.07 1.31
C ASP A 97 -5.58 -5.91 0.13
N VAL A 98 -6.50 -6.53 -0.60
CA VAL A 98 -6.15 -7.48 -1.67
C VAL A 98 -6.08 -6.80 -3.03
N ILE A 99 -7.00 -5.87 -3.31
CA ILE A 99 -7.14 -5.24 -4.63
C ILE A 99 -7.27 -3.71 -4.59
N GLY A 100 -7.10 -3.09 -3.41
CA GLY A 100 -7.04 -1.63 -3.26
C GLY A 100 -8.29 -0.89 -3.75
N THR A 101 -9.50 -1.46 -3.59
CA THR A 101 -10.76 -0.83 -4.04
C THR A 101 -11.88 -0.98 -3.02
N LEU A 102 -12.92 -0.16 -3.14
CA LEU A 102 -14.21 -0.39 -2.49
C LEU A 102 -14.96 -1.52 -3.20
N PRO A 103 -15.66 -2.43 -2.48
CA PRO A 103 -16.59 -3.37 -3.09
C PRO A 103 -17.82 -2.65 -3.66
N GLU A 104 -18.42 -3.20 -4.71
CA GLU A 104 -19.71 -2.72 -5.20
C GLU A 104 -20.83 -3.04 -4.18
N PRO A 105 -21.86 -2.17 -4.02
CA PRO A 105 -22.94 -2.40 -3.05
C PRO A 105 -23.63 -3.76 -3.17
N GLU A 106 -23.80 -4.26 -4.39
CA GLU A 106 -24.37 -5.57 -4.68
C GLU A 106 -23.46 -6.72 -4.23
N GLU A 107 -22.14 -6.57 -4.38
CA GLU A 107 -21.16 -7.56 -3.88
C GLU A 107 -21.21 -7.63 -2.35
N VAL A 108 -21.31 -6.46 -1.68
CA VAL A 108 -21.46 -6.38 -0.23
C VAL A 108 -22.74 -7.09 0.22
N ARG A 109 -23.89 -6.74 -0.35
CA ARG A 109 -25.18 -7.36 0.01
C ARG A 109 -25.16 -8.87 -0.21
N SER A 110 -24.65 -9.32 -1.35
CA SER A 110 -24.54 -10.75 -1.66
C SER A 110 -23.68 -11.48 -0.63
N PHE A 111 -22.54 -10.90 -0.24
CA PHE A 111 -21.65 -11.48 0.77
C PHE A 111 -22.28 -11.52 2.17
N LEU A 112 -23.00 -10.46 2.56
CA LEU A 112 -23.66 -10.40 3.87
C LEU A 112 -24.83 -11.40 3.97
N GLN A 113 -25.55 -11.61 2.87
CA GLN A 113 -26.67 -12.57 2.79
C GLN A 113 -26.22 -14.02 2.64
N ASP A 114 -25.02 -14.27 2.11
CA ASP A 114 -24.45 -15.60 1.98
C ASP A 114 -24.26 -16.25 3.36
N ARG A 115 -24.83 -17.46 3.51
CA ARG A 115 -24.76 -18.29 4.72
C ARG A 115 -23.73 -19.41 4.62
N TYR A 116 -23.03 -19.54 3.50
CA TYR A 116 -21.98 -20.53 3.33
C TYR A 116 -20.86 -20.32 4.36
N PRO A 117 -20.55 -21.33 5.21
CA PRO A 117 -19.51 -21.17 6.25
C PRO A 117 -18.13 -20.78 5.69
N GLY A 118 -17.83 -21.14 4.45
CA GLY A 118 -16.58 -20.83 3.76
C GLY A 118 -16.59 -19.52 2.95
N LYS A 119 -17.62 -18.67 3.05
CA LYS A 119 -17.75 -17.47 2.21
C LYS A 119 -16.56 -16.52 2.27
N ARG A 120 -15.93 -16.36 3.44
CA ARG A 120 -14.72 -15.52 3.61
C ARG A 120 -13.55 -16.06 2.79
N ALA A 121 -13.32 -17.38 2.83
CA ALA A 121 -12.26 -18.04 2.06
C ALA A 121 -12.54 -17.97 0.55
N ALA A 122 -13.80 -18.21 0.15
CA ALA A 122 -14.23 -18.10 -1.24
C ALA A 122 -14.03 -16.67 -1.80
N LEU A 123 -14.37 -15.64 -1.02
CA LEU A 123 -14.15 -14.25 -1.40
C LEU A 123 -12.65 -13.95 -1.56
N ILE A 124 -11.81 -14.39 -0.61
CA ILE A 124 -10.35 -14.24 -0.72
C ILE A 124 -9.83 -14.86 -2.03
N ASP A 125 -10.24 -16.09 -2.34
CA ASP A 125 -9.82 -16.78 -3.57
C ASP A 125 -10.33 -16.12 -4.85
N ALA A 126 -11.51 -15.49 -4.83
CA ALA A 126 -12.02 -14.72 -5.94
C ALA A 126 -11.20 -13.44 -6.15
N LEU A 127 -10.90 -12.69 -5.09
CA LEU A 127 -10.14 -11.45 -5.15
C LEU A 127 -8.69 -11.67 -5.61
N LEU A 128 -8.04 -12.74 -5.18
CA LEU A 128 -6.66 -13.09 -5.61
C LEU A 128 -6.55 -13.42 -7.11
N LYS A 129 -7.66 -13.60 -7.82
CA LYS A 129 -7.70 -13.91 -9.26
C LYS A 129 -8.04 -12.68 -10.13
N ARG A 130 -8.48 -11.59 -9.51
CA ARG A 130 -8.86 -10.35 -10.20
C ARG A 130 -7.64 -9.64 -10.78
N GLU A 131 -7.82 -8.90 -11.86
CA GLU A 131 -6.73 -8.10 -12.47
C GLU A 131 -6.25 -7.00 -11.52
N GLU A 132 -7.15 -6.45 -10.70
CA GLU A 132 -6.84 -5.42 -9.72
C GLU A 132 -5.88 -5.90 -8.63
N PHE A 133 -5.78 -7.22 -8.39
CA PHE A 133 -4.74 -7.79 -7.55
C PHE A 133 -3.35 -7.53 -8.17
N ALA A 134 -3.21 -7.76 -9.48
CA ALA A 134 -1.94 -7.51 -10.15
C ALA A 134 -1.57 -6.02 -10.13
N ASP A 135 -2.54 -5.12 -10.32
CA ASP A 135 -2.32 -3.67 -10.27
C ASP A 135 -1.88 -3.22 -8.86
N TYR A 136 -2.64 -3.60 -7.84
CA TYR A 136 -2.38 -3.14 -6.46
C TYR A 136 -1.05 -3.67 -5.90
N TRP A 137 -0.70 -4.92 -6.18
CA TRP A 137 0.57 -5.47 -5.71
C TRP A 137 1.75 -5.03 -6.60
N ALA A 138 1.53 -4.71 -7.88
CA ALA A 138 2.56 -4.09 -8.71
C ALA A 138 2.96 -2.72 -8.15
N LEU A 139 2.01 -1.91 -7.68
CA LEU A 139 2.27 -0.66 -6.96
C LEU A 139 3.24 -0.88 -5.79
N LYS A 140 2.94 -1.85 -4.90
CA LYS A 140 3.79 -2.17 -3.74
C LYS A 140 5.19 -2.62 -4.13
N TRP A 141 5.30 -3.45 -5.16
CA TRP A 141 6.61 -3.88 -5.67
C TRP A 141 7.38 -2.76 -6.36
N CYS A 142 6.70 -1.88 -7.09
CA CYS A 142 7.32 -0.76 -7.78
C CYS A 142 7.94 0.25 -6.82
N ASP A 143 7.35 0.45 -5.64
CA ASP A 143 7.94 1.25 -4.57
C ASP A 143 9.32 0.68 -4.16
N LEU A 144 9.42 -0.63 -3.93
CA LEU A 144 10.66 -1.31 -3.55
C LEU A 144 11.71 -1.42 -4.68
N LEU A 145 11.23 -1.50 -5.91
CA LEU A 145 12.05 -1.67 -7.11
C LEU A 145 12.43 -0.34 -7.76
N ARG A 146 12.06 0.79 -7.15
CA ARG A 146 12.40 2.16 -7.59
C ARG A 146 11.96 2.41 -9.04
N VAL A 147 10.74 2.03 -9.38
CA VAL A 147 10.22 2.19 -10.75
C VAL A 147 9.83 3.66 -10.96
N LYS A 148 10.76 4.44 -11.51
CA LYS A 148 10.67 5.91 -11.66
C LYS A 148 11.47 6.42 -12.87
N ALA A 149 10.89 7.33 -13.67
CA ALA A 149 11.58 7.89 -14.84
C ALA A 149 12.50 9.07 -14.52
N GLU A 150 12.20 9.87 -13.50
CA GLU A 150 12.96 11.07 -13.12
C GLU A 150 14.14 10.78 -12.19
N PHE A 151 15.01 11.78 -12.02
CA PHE A 151 16.04 11.84 -11.00
C PHE A 151 15.46 11.51 -9.60
N PRO A 152 16.20 10.77 -8.76
CA PRO A 152 17.56 10.26 -8.94
C PRO A 152 17.67 8.94 -9.73
N ILE A 153 16.55 8.30 -10.08
CA ILE A 153 16.54 6.96 -10.68
C ILE A 153 16.81 6.98 -12.19
N ASN A 154 16.16 7.89 -12.94
CA ASN A 154 16.41 8.13 -14.37
C ASN A 154 16.22 6.90 -15.30
N LEU A 155 15.18 6.07 -15.09
CA LEU A 155 14.94 4.89 -15.96
C LEU A 155 14.54 5.25 -17.39
N TRP A 156 13.92 6.42 -17.61
CA TRP A 156 13.20 6.80 -18.83
C TRP A 156 11.82 6.12 -18.97
N PRO A 157 10.78 6.79 -19.52
CA PRO A 157 9.42 6.27 -19.58
C PRO A 157 9.29 4.90 -20.24
N ASN A 158 10.01 4.66 -21.35
CA ASN A 158 9.96 3.36 -22.04
C ASN A 158 10.42 2.22 -21.12
N ALA A 159 11.49 2.42 -20.36
CA ALA A 159 11.97 1.42 -19.41
C ALA A 159 11.04 1.27 -18.21
N VAL A 160 10.51 2.38 -17.68
CA VAL A 160 9.50 2.36 -16.60
C VAL A 160 8.29 1.53 -17.00
N GLN A 161 7.73 1.78 -18.19
CA GLN A 161 6.55 1.08 -18.67
C GLN A 161 6.84 -0.41 -18.95
N ALA A 162 8.01 -0.72 -19.52
CA ALA A 162 8.44 -2.11 -19.69
C ALA A 162 8.62 -2.82 -18.35
N TYR A 163 9.24 -2.15 -17.37
CA TYR A 163 9.53 -2.71 -16.06
C TYR A 163 8.28 -2.89 -15.21
N HIS A 164 7.41 -1.89 -15.13
CA HIS A 164 6.12 -1.97 -14.46
C HIS A 164 5.26 -3.11 -15.03
N ARG A 165 5.12 -3.19 -16.36
CA ARG A 165 4.35 -4.27 -17.01
C ARG A 165 4.90 -5.65 -16.65
N TRP A 166 6.22 -5.82 -16.66
CA TRP A 166 6.85 -7.08 -16.27
C TRP A 166 6.59 -7.44 -14.79
N VAL A 167 6.63 -6.46 -13.88
CA VAL A 167 6.31 -6.68 -12.45
C VAL A 167 4.84 -7.09 -12.32
N ARG A 168 3.93 -6.35 -12.94
CA ARG A 168 2.49 -6.63 -12.95
C ARG A 168 2.19 -8.02 -13.51
N ASP A 169 2.77 -8.37 -14.64
CA ASP A 169 2.59 -9.69 -15.26
C ASP A 169 3.13 -10.81 -14.38
N ALA A 170 4.29 -10.64 -13.74
CA ALA A 170 4.82 -11.62 -12.80
C ALA A 170 3.85 -11.90 -11.64
N ILE A 171 3.19 -10.86 -11.12
CA ILE A 171 2.19 -10.99 -10.06
C ILE A 171 0.90 -11.64 -10.57
N ARG A 172 0.44 -11.22 -11.76
CA ARG A 172 -0.76 -11.74 -12.44
C ARG A 172 -0.64 -13.23 -12.74
N GLU A 173 0.53 -13.66 -13.18
CA GLU A 173 0.85 -15.06 -13.51
C GLU A 173 1.19 -15.91 -12.28
N ASN A 174 1.23 -15.31 -11.08
CA ASN A 174 1.71 -15.94 -9.85
C ASN A 174 3.10 -16.57 -10.01
N ARG A 175 4.04 -15.82 -10.61
CA ARG A 175 5.42 -16.27 -10.81
C ARG A 175 6.04 -16.62 -9.44
N PRO A 176 6.66 -17.81 -9.29
CA PRO A 176 7.38 -18.16 -8.09
C PRO A 176 8.40 -17.09 -7.71
N TYR A 177 8.45 -16.71 -6.43
CA TYR A 177 9.24 -15.58 -5.98
C TYR A 177 10.75 -15.78 -6.16
N ASP A 178 11.25 -17.01 -6.04
CA ASP A 178 12.62 -17.39 -6.40
C ASP A 178 12.93 -17.08 -7.88
N ARG A 179 12.00 -17.38 -8.78
CA ARG A 179 12.15 -17.07 -10.22
C ARG A 179 12.08 -15.58 -10.49
N PHE A 180 11.18 -14.86 -9.82
CA PHE A 180 11.10 -13.41 -9.88
C PHE A 180 12.42 -12.74 -9.46
N ALA A 181 12.96 -13.10 -8.29
CA ALA A 181 14.22 -12.57 -7.79
C ALA A 181 15.40 -12.97 -8.68
N ARG A 182 15.47 -14.23 -9.11
CA ARG A 182 16.54 -14.72 -9.99
C ARG A 182 16.57 -13.99 -11.33
N GLN A 183 15.41 -13.70 -11.92
CA GLN A 183 15.33 -12.93 -13.17
C GLN A 183 15.89 -11.51 -12.98
N LEU A 184 15.51 -10.82 -11.91
CA LEU A 184 16.04 -9.48 -11.58
C LEU A 184 17.57 -9.48 -11.41
N LEU A 185 18.12 -10.54 -10.80
CA LEU A 185 19.55 -10.64 -10.51
C LEU A 185 20.40 -11.15 -11.69
N THR A 186 19.84 -11.86 -12.65
CA THR A 186 20.66 -12.61 -13.65
C THR A 186 20.36 -12.27 -15.09
N SER A 187 19.30 -11.51 -15.38
CA SER A 187 19.01 -11.05 -16.73
C SER A 187 20.14 -10.18 -17.29
N SER A 188 20.28 -10.24 -18.62
CA SER A 188 21.19 -9.41 -19.40
C SER A 188 20.49 -9.01 -20.69
N GLY A 189 20.68 -7.77 -21.13
CA GLY A 189 20.04 -7.23 -22.32
C GLY A 189 19.70 -5.76 -22.17
N SER A 190 18.95 -5.26 -23.15
CA SER A 190 18.47 -3.88 -23.20
C SER A 190 17.48 -3.57 -22.07
N ASN A 191 17.64 -2.41 -21.44
CA ASN A 191 16.67 -1.87 -20.47
C ASN A 191 15.26 -1.62 -21.06
N PHE A 192 15.12 -1.50 -22.38
CA PHE A 192 13.81 -1.33 -23.03
C PHE A 192 13.17 -2.67 -23.43
N ARG A 193 13.96 -3.73 -23.63
CA ARG A 193 13.49 -5.03 -24.17
C ARG A 193 13.60 -6.20 -23.21
N VAL A 194 14.45 -6.10 -22.18
CA VAL A 194 14.64 -7.10 -21.13
C VAL A 194 14.34 -6.44 -19.79
N PRO A 195 13.05 -6.28 -19.42
CA PRO A 195 12.64 -5.44 -18.30
C PRO A 195 13.35 -5.69 -16.95
N PRO A 196 13.68 -6.94 -16.54
CA PRO A 196 14.33 -7.20 -15.26
C PRO A 196 15.67 -6.48 -15.06
N VAL A 197 16.39 -6.15 -16.15
CA VAL A 197 17.68 -5.44 -16.03
C VAL A 197 17.53 -4.03 -15.47
N ASN A 198 16.31 -3.48 -15.49
CA ASN A 198 16.02 -2.19 -14.88
C ASN A 198 16.20 -2.19 -13.37
N PHE A 199 16.23 -3.35 -12.71
CA PHE A 199 16.65 -3.44 -11.31
C PHE A 199 18.02 -2.78 -11.07
N TYR A 200 18.98 -3.01 -11.96
CA TYR A 200 20.32 -2.42 -11.88
C TYR A 200 20.37 -0.96 -12.33
N ARG A 201 19.49 -0.57 -13.25
CA ARG A 201 19.37 0.81 -13.73
C ARG A 201 18.70 1.73 -12.70
N ALA A 202 17.82 1.16 -11.88
CA ALA A 202 17.08 1.86 -10.85
C ALA A 202 17.88 2.05 -9.54
N ILE A 203 19.19 1.78 -9.55
CA ILE A 203 20.07 1.96 -8.40
C ILE A 203 20.83 3.26 -8.61
N GLN A 204 20.90 4.07 -7.55
CA GLN A 204 21.69 5.29 -7.56
C GLN A 204 23.17 4.92 -7.59
N GLY A 205 23.78 5.03 -8.77
CA GLY A 205 25.17 4.64 -9.01
C GLY A 205 25.33 3.23 -9.57
N ARG A 206 26.53 2.96 -10.09
CA ARG A 206 26.90 1.69 -10.74
C ARG A 206 27.92 0.88 -9.94
N GLU A 207 28.28 1.36 -8.75
CA GLU A 207 29.31 0.73 -7.94
C GLU A 207 28.82 -0.62 -7.42
N PRO A 208 29.67 -1.67 -7.41
CA PRO A 208 29.28 -3.00 -6.93
C PRO A 208 28.78 -2.99 -5.48
N SER A 209 29.28 -2.07 -4.65
CA SER A 209 28.82 -1.85 -3.28
C SER A 209 27.40 -1.30 -3.21
N ALA A 210 27.04 -0.32 -4.05
CA ALA A 210 25.68 0.23 -4.15
C ALA A 210 24.69 -0.85 -4.64
N ILE A 211 25.11 -1.66 -5.62
CA ILE A 211 24.32 -2.78 -6.12
C ILE A 211 24.09 -3.83 -5.01
N ALA A 212 25.14 -4.22 -4.29
CA ALA A 212 25.03 -5.16 -3.18
C ALA A 212 24.10 -4.63 -2.08
N ALA A 213 24.18 -3.35 -1.74
CA ALA A 213 23.30 -2.72 -0.76
C ALA A 213 21.83 -2.78 -1.19
N ALA A 214 21.53 -2.44 -2.45
CA ALA A 214 20.17 -2.52 -2.98
C ALA A 214 19.63 -3.96 -3.02
N VAL A 215 20.46 -4.94 -3.39
CA VAL A 215 20.10 -6.37 -3.37
C VAL A 215 19.80 -6.84 -1.95
N ALA A 216 20.64 -6.47 -0.98
CA ALA A 216 20.44 -6.82 0.42
C ALA A 216 19.15 -6.18 0.97
N LEU A 217 18.88 -4.93 0.63
CA LEU A 217 17.64 -4.27 1.06
C LEU A 217 16.40 -4.92 0.43
N THR A 218 16.41 -5.13 -0.89
CA THR A 218 15.24 -5.66 -1.62
C THR A 218 14.95 -7.11 -1.26
N PHE A 219 15.96 -7.99 -1.26
CA PHE A 219 15.75 -9.45 -1.15
C PHE A 219 16.14 -10.06 0.18
N MET A 220 16.98 -9.39 0.99
CA MET A 220 17.36 -9.88 2.31
C MET A 220 16.70 -9.10 3.45
N GLY A 221 16.09 -7.95 3.16
CA GLY A 221 15.44 -7.08 4.15
C GLY A 221 16.45 -6.48 5.12
N THR A 222 17.68 -6.19 4.67
CA THR A 222 18.75 -5.70 5.56
C THR A 222 19.37 -4.42 5.02
N ARG A 223 19.65 -3.47 5.93
CA ARG A 223 20.46 -2.27 5.63
C ARG A 223 21.94 -2.58 5.87
N THR A 224 22.77 -2.39 4.85
CA THR A 224 24.18 -2.82 4.89
C THR A 224 25.10 -1.83 5.61
N ASP A 225 24.63 -0.62 5.96
CA ASP A 225 25.47 0.47 6.48
C ASP A 225 26.24 0.08 7.76
N LYS A 226 25.64 -0.79 8.57
CA LYS A 226 26.21 -1.29 9.82
C LYS A 226 26.99 -2.60 9.67
N TRP A 227 27.10 -3.15 8.45
CA TRP A 227 27.84 -4.39 8.24
C TRP A 227 29.35 -4.14 8.29
N PRO A 228 30.13 -5.11 8.82
CA PRO A 228 31.58 -5.08 8.72
C PRO A 228 32.03 -4.89 7.26
N GLU A 229 33.08 -4.09 7.04
CA GLU A 229 33.59 -3.79 5.69
C GLU A 229 33.86 -5.07 4.89
N ALA A 230 34.53 -6.06 5.49
CA ALA A 230 34.80 -7.33 4.84
C ALA A 230 33.55 -8.07 4.32
N ARG A 231 32.41 -7.96 5.02
CA ARG A 231 31.13 -8.53 4.55
C ARG A 231 30.58 -7.73 3.38
N ARG A 232 30.63 -6.40 3.43
CA ARG A 232 30.19 -5.52 2.35
C ARG A 232 31.01 -5.72 1.07
N SER A 233 32.33 -5.64 1.16
CA SER A 233 33.20 -5.82 -0.01
C SER A 233 33.14 -7.26 -0.55
N GLY A 234 32.99 -8.25 0.33
CA GLY A 234 32.82 -9.66 -0.05
C GLY A 234 31.57 -9.91 -0.89
N MET A 235 30.43 -9.31 -0.51
CA MET A 235 29.19 -9.39 -1.28
C MET A 235 29.25 -8.55 -2.55
N ALA A 236 29.86 -7.36 -2.50
CA ALA A 236 30.03 -6.48 -3.65
C ALA A 236 30.78 -7.17 -4.81
N ALA A 237 31.71 -8.09 -4.50
CA ALA A 237 32.44 -8.85 -5.50
C ALA A 237 31.51 -9.56 -6.52
N PHE A 238 30.34 -10.06 -6.10
CA PHE A 238 29.39 -10.73 -7.00
C PHE A 238 28.81 -9.82 -8.10
N PHE A 239 28.87 -8.51 -7.91
CA PHE A 239 28.37 -7.51 -8.86
C PHE A 239 29.50 -6.75 -9.58
N SER A 240 30.76 -7.07 -9.29
CA SER A 240 31.94 -6.40 -9.86
C SER A 240 32.09 -6.54 -11.38
N ARG A 241 31.44 -7.56 -11.97
CA ARG A 241 31.52 -7.86 -13.41
C ARG A 241 30.34 -7.30 -14.21
N LEU A 242 29.47 -6.48 -13.60
CA LEU A 242 28.36 -5.87 -14.32
C LEU A 242 28.85 -4.74 -15.23
N ALA A 243 28.44 -4.77 -16.49
CA ALA A 243 28.79 -3.76 -17.49
C ALA A 243 27.54 -3.16 -18.13
N TYR A 244 27.69 -1.92 -18.59
CA TYR A 244 26.64 -1.14 -19.23
C TYR A 244 27.17 -0.65 -20.57
N LYS A 245 26.45 -0.94 -21.66
CA LYS A 245 26.81 -0.53 -23.02
C LYS A 245 25.73 0.37 -23.57
N GLN A 246 26.12 1.54 -24.08
CA GLN A 246 25.24 2.42 -24.82
C GLN A 246 24.87 1.77 -26.16
N THR A 247 23.68 2.06 -26.66
CA THR A 247 23.27 1.66 -28.01
C THR A 247 23.09 2.91 -28.89
N ALA A 248 22.75 2.71 -30.16
CA ALA A 248 22.37 3.81 -31.05
C ALA A 248 21.00 4.41 -30.70
N GLU A 249 20.13 3.66 -29.99
CA GLU A 249 18.85 4.18 -29.55
C GLU A 249 19.04 5.04 -28.30
N TRP A 250 18.57 6.27 -28.38
CA TRP A 250 18.72 7.24 -27.31
C TRP A 250 18.12 6.71 -25.99
N LYS A 251 18.90 6.81 -24.90
CA LYS A 251 18.55 6.34 -23.54
C LYS A 251 18.41 4.83 -23.36
N GLU A 252 18.61 4.05 -24.41
CA GLU A 252 18.77 2.61 -24.27
C GLU A 252 20.19 2.26 -23.79
N GLU A 253 20.26 1.35 -22.82
CA GLU A 253 21.50 0.75 -22.35
C GLU A 253 21.35 -0.76 -22.20
N ILE A 254 22.36 -1.49 -22.66
CA ILE A 254 22.47 -2.94 -22.46
C ILE A 254 23.20 -3.18 -21.14
N VAL A 255 22.53 -3.83 -20.20
CA VAL A 255 23.13 -4.35 -18.97
C VAL A 255 23.56 -5.78 -19.21
N CYS A 256 24.83 -6.10 -19.00
CA CYS A 256 25.36 -7.44 -19.28
C CYS A 256 26.55 -7.79 -18.40
N LEU A 257 26.96 -9.05 -18.43
CA LEU A 257 28.26 -9.45 -17.90
C LEU A 257 29.37 -8.81 -18.75
N ASN A 258 30.41 -8.29 -18.10
CA ASN A 258 31.57 -7.72 -18.78
C ASN A 258 32.23 -8.78 -19.67
N PRO A 259 32.34 -8.55 -21.00
CA PRO A 259 32.90 -9.53 -21.93
C PRO A 259 34.44 -9.56 -21.96
N ALA A 260 35.13 -8.63 -21.27
CA ALA A 260 36.59 -8.61 -21.25
C ALA A 260 37.16 -9.88 -20.58
N PRO A 261 38.36 -10.36 -20.96
CA PRO A 261 39.01 -11.49 -20.29
C PRO A 261 39.14 -11.22 -18.78
N MET A 262 38.56 -12.09 -17.95
CA MET A 262 38.52 -11.92 -16.50
C MET A 262 39.29 -13.03 -15.80
N GLY A 263 40.16 -12.66 -14.85
CA GLY A 263 40.77 -13.64 -13.95
C GLY A 263 39.76 -14.26 -12.98
N PRO A 264 40.12 -15.35 -12.27
CA PRO A 264 39.27 -15.93 -11.24
C PRO A 264 38.92 -14.87 -10.18
N LEU A 265 37.66 -14.86 -9.75
CA LEU A 265 37.17 -13.89 -8.76
C LEU A 265 36.92 -14.61 -7.44
N ARG A 266 37.43 -14.06 -6.34
CA ARG A 266 37.05 -14.48 -4.99
C ARG A 266 35.90 -13.59 -4.50
N ALA A 267 34.78 -14.20 -4.16
CA ALA A 267 33.64 -13.53 -3.57
C ALA A 267 33.27 -14.19 -2.23
N VAL A 268 32.58 -13.47 -1.35
CA VAL A 268 32.17 -13.98 -0.04
C VAL A 268 30.71 -13.66 0.19
N PHE A 269 29.90 -14.69 0.44
CA PHE A 269 28.50 -14.52 0.76
C PHE A 269 28.33 -13.78 2.10
N PRO A 270 27.19 -13.12 2.32
CA PRO A 270 26.89 -12.46 3.60
C PRO A 270 26.97 -13.37 4.84
N ASP A 271 26.81 -14.69 4.69
CA ASP A 271 26.99 -15.69 5.76
C ASP A 271 28.46 -16.02 6.09
N GLY A 272 29.41 -15.47 5.32
CA GLY A 272 30.86 -15.69 5.48
C GLY A 272 31.43 -16.80 4.59
N THR A 273 30.60 -17.53 3.86
CA THR A 273 31.04 -18.59 2.95
C THR A 273 31.79 -17.98 1.77
N ALA A 274 33.05 -18.38 1.55
CA ALA A 274 33.86 -17.92 0.42
C ALA A 274 33.64 -18.82 -0.79
N VAL A 275 33.58 -18.22 -1.99
CA VAL A 275 33.49 -18.93 -3.26
C VAL A 275 34.52 -18.39 -4.25
N ARG A 276 35.06 -19.28 -5.08
CA ARG A 276 35.92 -18.94 -6.20
C ARG A 276 35.11 -19.08 -7.47
N VAL A 277 34.91 -17.97 -8.16
CA VAL A 277 34.16 -17.89 -9.42
C VAL A 277 35.13 -18.07 -10.58
N ALA A 278 34.79 -18.96 -11.50
CA ALA A 278 35.59 -19.21 -12.70
C ALA A 278 35.64 -17.96 -13.63
N PRO A 279 36.65 -17.84 -14.49
CA PRO A 279 36.75 -16.76 -15.48
C PRO A 279 35.49 -16.56 -16.35
N ASP A 280 34.89 -17.65 -16.80
CA ASP A 280 33.77 -17.73 -17.73
C ASP A 280 32.39 -17.78 -17.05
N GLU A 281 32.38 -17.82 -15.72
CA GLU A 281 31.15 -17.92 -14.92
C GLU A 281 30.63 -16.53 -14.49
N ASP A 282 29.31 -16.35 -14.55
CA ASP A 282 28.63 -15.14 -14.09
C ASP A 282 28.47 -15.17 -12.56
N PRO A 283 29.17 -14.31 -11.79
CA PRO A 283 29.07 -14.33 -10.33
C PRO A 283 27.65 -14.03 -9.83
N ARG A 284 26.82 -13.33 -10.62
CA ARG A 284 25.43 -13.03 -10.25
C ARG A 284 24.57 -14.29 -10.21
N ARG A 285 24.85 -15.28 -11.08
CA ARG A 285 24.14 -16.57 -11.08
C ARG A 285 24.45 -17.36 -9.81
N ILE A 286 25.72 -17.43 -9.44
CA ILE A 286 26.17 -18.06 -8.18
C ILE A 286 25.49 -17.37 -6.97
N PHE A 287 25.47 -16.04 -6.95
CA PHE A 287 24.79 -15.30 -5.89
C PHE A 287 23.29 -15.56 -5.85
N ALA A 288 22.62 -15.51 -7.01
CA ALA A 288 21.18 -15.75 -7.07
C ALA A 288 20.83 -17.17 -6.62
N ASP A 289 21.59 -18.18 -7.04
CA ASP A 289 21.35 -19.58 -6.67
C ASP A 289 21.57 -19.83 -5.16
N TRP A 290 22.54 -19.14 -4.53
CA TRP A 290 22.70 -19.14 -3.07
C TRP A 290 21.56 -18.40 -2.36
N LEU A 291 21.13 -17.25 -2.88
CA LEU A 291 20.12 -16.41 -2.25
C LEU A 291 18.76 -17.13 -2.22
N VAL A 292 18.35 -17.73 -3.33
CA VAL A 292 17.05 -18.39 -3.45
C VAL A 292 17.05 -19.82 -2.91
N ALA A 293 18.15 -20.28 -2.32
CA ALA A 293 18.22 -21.61 -1.74
C ALA A 293 17.20 -21.77 -0.58
N PRO A 294 16.53 -22.93 -0.44
CA PRO A 294 15.56 -23.20 0.62
C PRO A 294 16.04 -22.96 2.05
N LYS A 295 17.36 -23.05 2.28
CA LYS A 295 17.98 -22.88 3.60
C LYS A 295 18.56 -21.47 3.82
N ASN A 296 18.43 -20.56 2.85
CA ASN A 296 18.93 -19.19 2.99
C ASN A 296 18.20 -18.47 4.14
N PRO A 297 18.90 -17.87 5.12
CA PRO A 297 18.27 -17.32 6.32
C PRO A 297 17.63 -15.94 6.13
N TRP A 298 17.75 -15.35 4.94
CA TRP A 298 17.21 -14.01 4.64
C TRP A 298 16.06 -14.05 3.64
N PHE A 299 16.19 -14.82 2.56
CA PHE A 299 15.31 -14.67 1.39
C PHE A 299 13.83 -14.92 1.69
N ALA A 300 13.49 -16.11 2.21
CA ALA A 300 12.12 -16.42 2.60
C ALA A 300 11.63 -15.53 3.76
N ARG A 301 12.51 -15.30 4.76
CA ARG A 301 12.24 -14.47 5.94
C ARG A 301 11.78 -13.07 5.57
N ASN A 302 12.53 -12.42 4.69
CA ASN A 302 12.27 -11.05 4.26
C ASN A 302 10.87 -10.93 3.64
N ILE A 303 10.57 -11.75 2.63
CA ILE A 303 9.33 -11.58 1.88
C ILE A 303 8.08 -11.93 2.72
N VAL A 304 8.14 -12.95 3.57
CA VAL A 304 6.99 -13.27 4.44
C VAL A 304 6.77 -12.19 5.51
N ASN A 305 7.85 -11.60 6.03
CA ASN A 305 7.76 -10.48 6.98
C ASN A 305 7.18 -9.23 6.32
N ARG A 306 7.55 -8.96 5.07
CA ARG A 306 7.06 -7.84 4.28
C ARG A 306 5.60 -8.01 3.89
N ILE A 307 5.18 -9.18 3.40
CA ILE A 307 3.77 -9.50 3.15
C ILE A 307 2.94 -9.34 4.41
N TRP A 308 3.45 -9.83 5.55
CA TRP A 308 2.81 -9.65 6.85
C TRP A 308 2.64 -8.17 7.20
N ALA A 309 3.68 -7.35 7.02
CA ALA A 309 3.61 -5.91 7.24
C ALA A 309 2.61 -5.21 6.32
N TRP A 310 2.57 -5.59 5.04
CA TRP A 310 1.64 -5.05 4.06
C TRP A 310 0.18 -5.37 4.34
N LEU A 311 -0.12 -6.47 5.04
CA LEU A 311 -1.50 -6.84 5.40
C LEU A 311 -1.89 -6.39 6.81
N LEU A 312 -0.99 -6.46 7.79
CA LEU A 312 -1.28 -6.14 9.20
C LEU A 312 -0.75 -4.78 9.67
N GLY A 313 -0.15 -3.99 8.78
CA GLY A 313 0.39 -2.66 9.07
C GLY A 313 1.69 -2.66 9.87
N ARG A 314 2.19 -3.82 10.29
CA ARG A 314 3.43 -3.97 11.05
C ARG A 314 4.08 -5.33 10.78
N GLY A 315 5.38 -5.35 10.51
CA GLY A 315 6.16 -6.58 10.36
C GLY A 315 6.35 -7.35 11.68
N ILE A 316 6.54 -8.66 11.58
CA ILE A 316 6.94 -9.52 12.71
C ILE A 316 8.34 -9.10 13.21
N ILE A 317 9.21 -8.75 12.27
CA ILE A 317 10.37 -7.88 12.50
C ILE A 317 9.97 -6.50 11.99
N HIS A 318 10.15 -5.47 12.81
CA HIS A 318 9.82 -4.11 12.42
C HIS A 318 11.02 -3.19 12.70
N GLU A 319 11.43 -2.36 11.76
CA GLU A 319 10.87 -2.14 10.40
C GLU A 319 11.05 -3.37 9.47
N PRO A 320 10.19 -3.56 8.46
CA PRO A 320 10.17 -4.79 7.66
C PRO A 320 11.43 -5.01 6.80
N ASP A 321 12.21 -3.96 6.58
CA ASP A 321 13.48 -3.92 5.83
C ASP A 321 14.71 -3.67 6.73
N ASP A 322 14.57 -3.87 8.05
CA ASP A 322 15.63 -3.73 9.06
C ASP A 322 15.86 -5.05 9.82
N ILE A 323 16.06 -6.14 9.08
CA ILE A 323 16.38 -7.48 9.63
C ILE A 323 17.86 -7.49 10.06
N ARG A 324 18.07 -7.53 11.37
CA ARG A 324 19.39 -7.60 11.99
C ARG A 324 19.36 -8.34 13.33
N PRO A 325 20.51 -8.85 13.84
CA PRO A 325 20.55 -9.66 15.06
C PRO A 325 19.97 -8.97 16.31
N ASP A 326 20.12 -7.65 16.43
CA ASP A 326 19.62 -6.81 17.52
C ASP A 326 18.18 -6.33 17.33
N ASN A 327 17.53 -6.70 16.21
CA ASN A 327 16.10 -6.46 15.96
C ASN A 327 15.36 -7.80 15.80
N PRO A 328 15.16 -8.56 16.89
CA PRO A 328 14.56 -9.89 16.81
C PRO A 328 13.06 -9.84 16.49
N PRO A 329 12.51 -10.88 15.85
CA PRO A 329 11.07 -10.98 15.61
C PRO A 329 10.29 -11.01 16.92
N VAL A 330 9.16 -10.28 16.97
CA VAL A 330 8.26 -10.30 18.14
C VAL A 330 7.63 -11.68 18.38
N ASN A 331 7.53 -12.48 17.32
CA ASN A 331 7.06 -13.85 17.34
C ASN A 331 7.93 -14.73 16.41
N PRO A 332 9.06 -15.29 16.92
CA PRO A 332 9.97 -16.10 16.12
C PRO A 332 9.31 -17.35 15.54
N GLY A 333 8.40 -17.99 16.30
CA GLY A 333 7.69 -19.20 15.87
C GLY A 333 6.75 -18.95 14.70
N LEU A 334 6.05 -17.80 14.71
CA LEU A 334 5.23 -17.35 13.58
C LEU A 334 6.08 -17.11 12.33
N LEU A 335 7.19 -16.38 12.47
CA LEU A 335 8.06 -16.06 11.33
C LEU A 335 8.63 -17.34 10.70
N ALA A 336 9.16 -18.25 11.53
CA ALA A 336 9.67 -19.55 11.07
C ALA A 336 8.57 -20.41 10.42
N CYS A 337 7.34 -20.35 10.92
CA CYS A 337 6.20 -21.04 10.32
C CYS A 337 5.93 -20.55 8.89
N LEU A 338 5.89 -19.23 8.68
CA LEU A 338 5.67 -18.63 7.36
C LEU A 338 6.83 -18.91 6.40
N GLU A 339 8.08 -18.81 6.88
CA GLU A 339 9.28 -19.17 6.10
C GLU A 339 9.18 -20.60 5.56
N LYS A 340 8.86 -21.56 6.44
CA LYS A 340 8.74 -22.98 6.09
C LYS A 340 7.62 -23.23 5.07
N GLU A 341 6.44 -22.63 5.27
CA GLU A 341 5.32 -22.83 4.35
C GLU A 341 5.58 -22.19 2.98
N LEU A 342 6.24 -21.04 2.90
CA LEU A 342 6.63 -20.44 1.61
C LEU A 342 7.57 -21.35 0.82
N VAL A 343 8.61 -21.89 1.48
CA VAL A 343 9.56 -22.82 0.85
C VAL A 343 8.86 -24.10 0.39
N LYS A 344 7.98 -24.66 1.23
CA LYS A 344 7.18 -25.84 0.92
C LYS A 344 6.21 -25.61 -0.24
N ALA A 345 5.66 -24.40 -0.36
CA ALA A 345 4.79 -23.98 -1.45
C ALA A 345 5.56 -23.55 -2.71
N HIS A 346 6.86 -23.87 -2.82
CA HIS A 346 7.70 -23.52 -3.95
C HIS A 346 7.68 -22.03 -4.29
N TYR A 347 7.76 -21.18 -3.25
CA TYR A 347 7.81 -19.73 -3.36
C TYR A 347 6.54 -19.08 -3.97
N ASP A 348 5.38 -19.74 -3.85
CA ASP A 348 4.07 -19.17 -4.19
C ASP A 348 3.65 -18.09 -3.18
N LEU A 349 3.65 -16.82 -3.59
CA LEU A 349 3.23 -15.71 -2.72
C LEU A 349 1.71 -15.67 -2.50
N ARG A 350 0.88 -16.12 -3.46
CA ARG A 350 -0.58 -16.23 -3.26
C ARG A 350 -0.93 -17.26 -2.21
N HIS A 351 -0.12 -18.31 -2.05
CA HIS A 351 -0.26 -19.22 -0.91
C HIS A 351 -0.12 -18.48 0.43
N VAL A 352 0.93 -17.66 0.58
CA VAL A 352 1.15 -16.88 1.82
C VAL A 352 0.05 -15.85 2.07
N TYR A 353 -0.38 -15.11 1.03
CA TYR A 353 -1.52 -14.19 1.15
C TYR A 353 -2.77 -14.94 1.66
N ARG A 354 -3.12 -16.06 1.04
CA ARG A 354 -4.27 -16.89 1.45
C ARG A 354 -4.16 -17.35 2.89
N MET A 355 -3.00 -17.81 3.33
CA MET A 355 -2.79 -18.23 4.72
C MET A 355 -3.04 -17.11 5.72
N ILE A 356 -2.50 -15.91 5.46
CA ILE A 356 -2.66 -14.76 6.35
C ILE A 356 -4.11 -14.28 6.35
N LEU A 357 -4.73 -14.08 5.20
CA LEU A 357 -6.11 -13.57 5.08
C LEU A 357 -7.15 -14.52 5.71
N ASN A 358 -6.90 -15.83 5.69
CA ASN A 358 -7.76 -16.83 6.35
C ASN A 358 -7.46 -17.02 7.84
N SER A 359 -6.39 -16.43 8.38
CA SER A 359 -6.07 -16.52 9.80
C SER A 359 -7.10 -15.77 10.66
N ARG A 360 -7.36 -16.26 11.87
CA ARG A 360 -8.06 -15.45 12.88
C ARG A 360 -7.26 -14.22 13.24
N THR A 361 -5.93 -14.25 13.21
CA THR A 361 -5.10 -13.07 13.45
C THR A 361 -5.46 -11.90 12.53
N TYR A 362 -5.59 -12.14 11.23
CA TYR A 362 -6.02 -11.12 10.26
C TYR A 362 -7.48 -10.72 10.46
N GLN A 363 -8.34 -11.67 10.80
CA GLN A 363 -9.78 -11.45 10.97
C GLN A 363 -10.18 -10.96 12.39
N GLN A 364 -9.22 -10.53 13.21
CA GLN A 364 -9.50 -9.85 14.46
C GLN A 364 -10.14 -8.48 14.21
N SER A 365 -10.94 -8.04 15.16
CA SER A 365 -11.35 -6.66 15.32
C SER A 365 -10.15 -5.76 15.63
N SER A 366 -10.27 -4.48 15.31
CA SER A 366 -9.32 -3.44 15.72
C SER A 366 -9.52 -2.94 17.15
N ILE A 367 -10.61 -3.33 17.81
CA ILE A 367 -10.90 -2.89 19.17
C ILE A 367 -10.12 -3.76 20.16
N PRO A 368 -9.19 -3.17 20.94
CA PRO A 368 -8.32 -3.93 21.81
C PRO A 368 -9.07 -4.46 23.04
N ARG A 369 -8.89 -5.74 23.35
CA ARG A 369 -9.36 -6.38 24.60
C ARG A 369 -8.35 -6.28 25.75
N SER A 370 -7.10 -5.96 25.42
CA SER A 370 -6.01 -5.81 26.39
C SER A 370 -5.43 -4.41 26.34
N ARG A 371 -5.19 -3.83 27.52
CA ARG A 371 -4.44 -2.57 27.68
C ARG A 371 -2.92 -2.77 27.71
N HIS A 372 -2.44 -4.00 27.50
CA HIS A 372 -1.01 -4.29 27.52
C HIS A 372 -0.30 -3.45 26.45
N PRO A 373 0.78 -2.68 26.75
CA PRO A 373 1.41 -1.76 25.80
C PRO A 373 1.90 -2.43 24.51
N ARG A 374 2.28 -3.71 24.60
CA ARG A 374 2.71 -4.51 23.44
C ARG A 374 1.58 -5.30 22.74
N ALA A 375 0.31 -5.12 23.11
CA ALA A 375 -0.80 -5.90 22.53
C ALA A 375 -0.87 -5.75 21.01
N GLY A 376 -0.79 -4.52 20.49
CA GLY A 376 -0.73 -4.27 19.05
C GLY A 376 0.52 -4.84 18.39
N ALA A 377 1.69 -4.63 19.02
CA ALA A 377 2.95 -5.17 18.52
C ALA A 377 3.02 -6.71 18.51
N LEU A 378 2.15 -7.40 19.25
CA LEU A 378 2.04 -8.86 19.31
C LEU A 378 0.82 -9.39 18.54
N PHE A 379 0.14 -8.53 17.77
CA PHE A 379 -1.00 -8.87 16.93
C PHE A 379 -2.21 -9.40 17.71
N ALA A 380 -2.49 -8.83 18.89
CA ALA A 380 -3.66 -9.13 19.71
C ALA A 380 -4.95 -8.46 19.21
N HIS A 381 -4.88 -7.63 18.18
CA HIS A 381 -6.00 -7.01 17.46
C HIS A 381 -5.50 -6.57 16.09
N TYR A 382 -6.40 -6.27 15.17
CA TYR A 382 -6.04 -5.71 13.88
C TYR A 382 -5.60 -4.24 14.04
N LEU A 383 -4.45 -3.88 13.47
CA LEU A 383 -3.94 -2.50 13.57
C LEU A 383 -4.66 -1.61 12.55
N VAL A 384 -5.33 -0.58 13.04
CA VAL A 384 -5.98 0.42 12.19
C VAL A 384 -4.92 1.16 11.38
N ARG A 385 -5.12 1.23 10.06
CA ARG A 385 -4.13 1.77 9.12
C ARG A 385 -4.82 2.63 8.06
N ARG A 386 -4.26 3.81 7.78
CA ARG A 386 -4.82 4.72 6.77
C ARG A 386 -4.85 4.06 5.40
N LEU A 387 -5.82 4.41 4.57
CA LEU A 387 -5.77 4.10 3.15
C LEU A 387 -4.53 4.74 2.52
N ASP A 388 -3.86 3.99 1.65
CA ASP A 388 -2.76 4.52 0.85
C ASP A 388 -3.30 5.66 -0.05
N ALA A 389 -2.46 6.64 -0.39
CA ALA A 389 -2.87 7.81 -1.18
C ALA A 389 -3.64 7.42 -2.45
N GLU A 390 -3.11 6.45 -3.19
CA GLU A 390 -3.65 5.94 -4.44
C GLU A 390 -5.01 5.25 -4.24
N VAL A 391 -5.16 4.50 -3.15
CA VAL A 391 -6.43 3.82 -2.80
C VAL A 391 -7.48 4.83 -2.33
N LEU A 392 -7.06 5.87 -1.60
CA LEU A 392 -7.98 6.88 -1.09
C LEU A 392 -8.53 7.75 -2.22
N ILE A 393 -7.69 8.22 -3.15
CA ILE A 393 -8.18 9.02 -4.28
C ILE A 393 -9.05 8.17 -5.22
N ASP A 394 -8.66 6.93 -5.50
CA ASP A 394 -9.48 6.00 -6.28
C ASP A 394 -10.84 5.74 -5.63
N ALA A 395 -10.90 5.67 -4.29
CA ALA A 395 -12.16 5.52 -3.56
C ALA A 395 -13.05 6.77 -3.69
N LEU A 396 -12.46 7.97 -3.59
CA LEU A 396 -13.17 9.24 -3.79
C LEU A 396 -13.67 9.38 -5.24
N ASP A 397 -12.86 8.98 -6.21
CA ASP A 397 -13.22 8.93 -7.63
C ASP A 397 -14.34 7.96 -7.91
N TRP A 398 -14.25 6.76 -7.33
CA TRP A 398 -15.29 5.75 -7.46
C TRP A 398 -16.61 6.26 -6.90
N ILE A 399 -16.62 6.90 -5.72
CA ILE A 399 -17.83 7.55 -5.15
C ILE A 399 -18.32 8.69 -6.05
N GLY A 400 -17.39 9.50 -6.55
CA GLY A 400 -17.66 10.64 -7.43
C GLY A 400 -18.07 10.24 -8.84
N GLY A 401 -17.92 8.97 -9.24
CA GLY A 401 -18.07 8.53 -10.63
C GLY A 401 -17.14 9.27 -11.60
N THR A 402 -15.97 9.69 -11.11
CA THR A 402 -14.93 10.43 -11.86
C THR A 402 -13.64 9.62 -11.90
N GLY A 403 -12.58 10.21 -12.44
CA GLY A 403 -11.21 9.75 -12.27
C GLY A 403 -10.23 10.91 -12.20
N GLU A 404 -8.96 10.61 -12.03
CA GLU A 404 -7.87 11.58 -12.03
C GLU A 404 -7.08 11.51 -13.34
N GLY A 405 -6.90 12.67 -13.98
CA GLY A 405 -6.00 12.82 -15.11
C GLY A 405 -4.60 13.13 -14.62
N TYR A 406 -3.61 12.36 -15.04
CA TYR A 406 -2.22 12.63 -14.68
C TYR A 406 -1.38 12.96 -15.90
N SER A 407 -0.32 13.73 -15.69
CA SER A 407 0.72 13.93 -16.70
C SER A 407 2.11 13.86 -16.07
N SER A 408 3.09 13.35 -16.83
CA SER A 408 4.51 13.56 -16.51
C SER A 408 5.08 14.60 -17.45
N ALA A 409 5.67 15.65 -16.87
CA ALA A 409 6.47 16.63 -17.60
C ALA A 409 7.88 16.15 -17.93
N ILE A 410 8.33 15.09 -17.26
CA ILE A 410 9.71 14.64 -17.34
C ILE A 410 9.78 13.15 -17.60
N PRO A 411 10.56 12.73 -18.59
CA PRO A 411 11.18 13.54 -19.65
C PRO A 411 10.27 13.68 -20.88
N GLU A 412 10.49 14.74 -21.69
CA GLU A 412 9.72 15.00 -22.91
C GLU A 412 9.78 13.84 -23.93
N PRO A 413 8.67 13.55 -24.64
CA PRO A 413 7.38 14.25 -24.61
C PRO A 413 6.51 13.89 -23.40
N PHE A 414 5.56 14.78 -23.05
CA PHE A 414 4.61 14.57 -21.96
C PHE A 414 3.93 13.20 -22.05
N THR A 415 3.99 12.44 -20.95
CA THR A 415 3.18 11.23 -20.81
C THR A 415 1.85 11.62 -20.20
N TYR A 416 0.74 11.38 -20.89
CA TYR A 416 -0.60 11.62 -20.37
C TYR A 416 -1.24 10.30 -19.95
N ILE A 417 -1.80 10.28 -18.75
CA ILE A 417 -2.55 9.15 -18.21
C ILE A 417 -4.03 9.54 -18.20
N PRO A 418 -4.90 8.76 -18.86
CA PRO A 418 -6.32 9.09 -18.94
C PRO A 418 -7.02 8.93 -17.60
N GLU A 419 -8.08 9.70 -17.38
CA GLU A 419 -8.95 9.63 -16.18
C GLU A 419 -9.58 8.25 -15.97
N SER A 420 -9.68 7.42 -17.00
CA SER A 420 -10.18 6.05 -16.89
C SER A 420 -9.18 5.09 -16.23
N GLN A 421 -7.90 5.44 -16.17
CA GLN A 421 -6.88 4.62 -15.54
C GLN A 421 -6.84 4.91 -14.05
N ARG A 422 -6.99 3.84 -13.26
CA ARG A 422 -6.90 3.92 -11.80
C ARG A 422 -5.51 4.36 -11.33
N THR A 423 -5.48 5.12 -10.25
CA THR A 423 -4.26 5.65 -9.65
C THR A 423 -3.36 4.53 -9.13
N ILE A 424 -3.94 3.45 -8.61
CA ILE A 424 -3.15 2.28 -8.17
C ILE A 424 -2.36 1.63 -9.32
N ALA A 425 -2.73 1.87 -10.58
CA ALA A 425 -2.05 1.35 -11.76
C ALA A 425 -1.02 2.34 -12.34
N LEU A 426 -0.69 3.43 -11.63
CA LEU A 426 0.36 4.36 -12.07
C LEU A 426 1.73 3.68 -12.00
N ALA A 427 2.29 3.47 -13.19
CA ALA A 427 3.57 2.81 -13.37
C ALA A 427 4.74 3.62 -12.81
N ASP A 428 4.74 4.94 -13.02
CA ASP A 428 5.88 5.81 -12.77
C ASP A 428 5.76 6.54 -11.43
N GLY A 429 6.80 6.45 -10.60
CA GLY A 429 6.93 7.24 -9.36
C GLY A 429 6.97 8.75 -9.59
N SER A 430 7.37 9.20 -10.78
CA SER A 430 7.42 10.62 -11.15
C SER A 430 6.06 11.24 -11.46
N ILE A 431 5.09 10.43 -11.89
CA ILE A 431 3.74 10.93 -12.17
C ILE A 431 3.04 11.11 -10.83
N THR A 432 2.75 12.34 -10.42
CA THR A 432 2.20 12.65 -9.09
C THR A 432 1.16 13.78 -9.13
N SER A 433 0.53 14.06 -7.99
CA SER A 433 -0.33 15.22 -7.77
C SER A 433 -0.17 15.73 -6.34
N THR A 434 -0.63 16.96 -6.06
CA THR A 434 -0.64 17.52 -4.70
C THR A 434 -1.34 16.62 -3.70
N PHE A 435 -2.40 15.91 -4.13
CA PHE A 435 -3.08 14.93 -3.28
C PHE A 435 -2.15 13.76 -2.96
N LEU A 436 -1.51 13.15 -3.96
CA LEU A 436 -0.68 11.97 -3.73
C LEU A 436 0.51 12.26 -2.82
N GLU A 437 1.16 13.40 -3.00
CA GLU A 437 2.25 13.86 -2.12
C GLU A 437 1.76 14.11 -0.69
N MET A 438 0.68 14.87 -0.53
CA MET A 438 0.11 15.20 0.79
C MET A 438 -0.32 13.95 1.56
N PHE A 439 -0.83 12.94 0.86
CA PHE A 439 -1.24 11.66 1.42
C PHE A 439 -0.12 10.60 1.38
N GLY A 440 1.13 11.01 1.21
CA GLY A 440 2.31 10.21 1.54
C GLY A 440 2.66 9.11 0.55
N ARG A 441 2.31 9.28 -0.72
CA ARG A 441 2.85 8.47 -1.81
C ARG A 441 4.38 8.62 -1.85
N PRO A 442 5.14 7.50 -1.93
CA PRO A 442 6.60 7.57 -2.02
C PRO A 442 7.06 8.10 -3.38
N ALA A 443 8.18 8.82 -3.41
CA ALA A 443 8.84 9.25 -4.64
C ALA A 443 9.48 8.08 -5.40
N ARG A 444 9.75 6.97 -4.71
CA ARG A 444 10.43 5.75 -5.14
C ARG A 444 11.93 5.92 -5.37
N ASP A 445 12.58 6.67 -4.48
CA ASP A 445 14.00 7.04 -4.60
C ASP A 445 14.95 6.05 -3.91
N ALA A 446 14.53 5.45 -2.81
CA ALA A 446 15.38 4.57 -1.99
C ALA A 446 14.98 3.09 -2.12
N GLY A 447 13.68 2.82 -2.29
CA GLY A 447 13.13 1.47 -2.17
C GLY A 447 13.11 0.95 -0.74
N LEU A 448 13.19 1.85 0.23
CA LEU A 448 12.88 1.60 1.64
C LEU A 448 11.37 1.52 1.80
N GLU A 449 10.89 0.60 2.65
CA GLU A 449 9.46 0.51 2.94
C GLU A 449 8.96 1.77 3.66
N SER A 450 9.83 2.37 4.49
CA SER A 450 9.53 3.60 5.24
C SER A 450 9.42 4.86 4.38
N GLU A 451 9.73 4.79 3.08
CA GLU A 451 9.57 5.93 2.17
C GLU A 451 8.09 6.30 1.99
N ARG A 452 7.19 5.31 2.07
CA ARG A 452 5.75 5.53 2.09
C ARG A 452 5.32 5.99 3.48
N ASN A 453 4.82 7.22 3.59
CA ASN A 453 4.41 7.79 4.86
C ASN A 453 2.88 7.79 5.02
N ASN A 454 2.38 6.81 5.78
CA ASN A 454 0.95 6.72 6.07
C ASN A 454 0.52 7.42 7.38
N GLU A 455 1.42 8.12 8.05
CA GLU A 455 1.10 8.86 9.27
C GLU A 455 0.07 9.97 9.00
N PRO A 456 -0.96 10.11 9.85
CA PRO A 456 -1.99 11.12 9.67
C PRO A 456 -1.46 12.51 9.99
N THR A 457 -1.85 13.50 9.18
CA THR A 457 -1.53 14.92 9.43
C THR A 457 -2.79 15.77 9.50
N ASP A 458 -2.71 16.90 10.19
CA ASP A 458 -3.84 17.85 10.24
C ASP A 458 -4.11 18.48 8.86
N ALA A 459 -3.07 18.65 8.04
CA ALA A 459 -3.21 19.13 6.66
C ALA A 459 -4.07 18.19 5.80
N GLN A 460 -3.90 16.87 5.93
CA GLN A 460 -4.73 15.88 5.22
C GLN A 460 -6.21 15.99 5.63
N ARG A 461 -6.48 16.16 6.92
CA ARG A 461 -7.85 16.33 7.44
C ARG A 461 -8.48 17.63 6.93
N LEU A 462 -7.74 18.73 7.02
CA LEU A 462 -8.21 20.03 6.52
C LEU A 462 -8.46 20.01 5.02
N TYR A 463 -7.64 19.28 4.25
CA TYR A 463 -7.85 19.11 2.82
C TYR A 463 -9.19 18.40 2.53
N LEU A 464 -9.47 17.26 3.18
CA LEU A 464 -10.72 16.52 2.94
C LEU A 464 -11.97 17.31 3.34
N LEU A 465 -11.89 18.11 4.40
CA LEU A 465 -13.01 18.93 4.87
C LEU A 465 -13.27 20.13 3.95
N ASN A 466 -12.24 20.75 3.37
CA ASN A 466 -12.35 22.05 2.71
C ASN A 466 -12.05 22.03 1.20
N SER A 467 -11.64 20.88 0.63
CA SER A 467 -11.30 20.79 -0.79
C SER A 467 -12.53 20.96 -1.66
N SER A 468 -12.49 21.98 -2.52
CA SER A 468 -13.48 22.19 -3.56
C SER A 468 -13.54 21.03 -4.56
N ASP A 469 -12.44 20.31 -4.73
CA ASP A 469 -12.37 19.19 -5.67
C ASP A 469 -13.14 17.99 -5.11
N VAL A 470 -12.94 17.67 -3.83
CA VAL A 470 -13.71 16.64 -3.12
C VAL A 470 -15.20 17.01 -3.08
N GLN A 471 -15.52 18.25 -2.74
CA GLN A 471 -16.91 18.73 -2.73
C GLN A 471 -17.56 18.59 -4.11
N ARG A 472 -16.85 18.97 -5.19
CA ARG A 472 -17.37 18.87 -6.56
C ARG A 472 -17.57 17.42 -6.99
N LYS A 473 -16.67 16.50 -6.60
CA LYS A 473 -16.84 15.05 -6.86
C LYS A 473 -18.12 14.52 -6.24
N ILE A 474 -18.46 14.96 -5.02
CA ILE A 474 -19.72 14.59 -4.35
C ILE A 474 -20.92 15.22 -5.07
N GLU A 475 -20.94 16.55 -5.20
CA GLU A 475 -22.10 17.29 -5.72
C GLU A 475 -22.47 16.88 -7.15
N ARG A 476 -21.47 16.52 -7.97
CA ARG A 476 -21.64 16.10 -9.37
C ARG A 476 -21.62 14.58 -9.55
N SER A 477 -21.64 13.80 -8.47
CA SER A 477 -21.54 12.35 -8.57
C SER A 477 -22.72 11.74 -9.35
N PRO A 478 -22.48 11.06 -10.48
CA PRO A 478 -23.52 10.30 -11.17
C PRO A 478 -23.95 9.08 -10.35
N ARG A 479 -23.09 8.53 -9.48
CA ARG A 479 -23.46 7.43 -8.58
C ARG A 479 -24.46 7.88 -7.52
N LEU A 480 -24.18 8.98 -6.81
CA LEU A 480 -25.12 9.55 -5.84
C LEU A 480 -26.42 9.99 -6.51
N SER A 481 -26.32 10.58 -7.72
CA SER A 481 -27.50 10.93 -8.52
C SER A 481 -28.35 9.71 -8.90
N LYS A 482 -27.70 8.60 -9.29
CA LYS A 482 -28.39 7.34 -9.58
C LYS A 482 -29.08 6.76 -8.34
N LEU A 483 -28.44 6.81 -7.17
CA LEU A 483 -29.06 6.39 -5.90
C LEU A 483 -30.29 7.24 -5.56
N LEU A 484 -30.17 8.56 -5.71
CA LEU A 484 -31.27 9.51 -5.48
C LEU A 484 -32.47 9.20 -6.37
N LEU A 485 -32.24 8.96 -7.67
CA LEU A 485 -33.28 8.59 -8.62
C LEU A 485 -33.90 7.22 -8.33
N SER A 486 -33.06 6.24 -7.97
CA SER A 486 -33.50 4.86 -7.71
C SER A 486 -34.34 4.75 -6.45
N ALA A 487 -34.02 5.55 -5.42
CA ALA A 487 -34.76 5.58 -4.17
C ALA A 487 -36.19 6.14 -4.31
N ARG A 488 -36.53 6.85 -5.40
CA ARG A 488 -37.87 7.39 -5.67
C ARG A 488 -38.51 8.13 -4.47
N GLY A 489 -37.69 8.89 -3.73
CA GLY A 489 -38.12 9.64 -2.54
C GLY A 489 -38.10 8.84 -1.23
N ASN A 490 -37.81 7.54 -1.25
CA ASN A 490 -37.60 6.72 -0.06
C ASN A 490 -36.26 7.07 0.60
N ARG A 491 -36.31 7.87 1.66
CA ARG A 491 -35.13 8.34 2.39
C ARG A 491 -34.30 7.19 2.96
N ARG A 492 -34.93 6.18 3.52
CA ARG A 492 -34.25 5.02 4.11
C ARG A 492 -33.44 4.26 3.06
N GLU A 493 -34.01 4.05 1.89
CA GLU A 493 -33.33 3.40 0.78
C GLU A 493 -32.14 4.22 0.26
N LEU A 494 -32.32 5.54 0.14
CA LEU A 494 -31.24 6.46 -0.24
C LEU A 494 -30.08 6.43 0.76
N ILE A 495 -30.38 6.60 2.06
CA ILE A 495 -29.37 6.57 3.14
C ILE A 495 -28.64 5.23 3.12
N THR A 496 -29.37 4.12 3.04
CA THR A 496 -28.78 2.78 2.98
C THR A 496 -27.86 2.62 1.76
N GLY A 497 -28.27 3.11 0.59
CA GLY A 497 -27.44 3.10 -0.62
C GLY A 497 -26.15 3.91 -0.47
N ILE A 498 -26.21 5.07 0.19
CA ILE A 498 -25.04 5.93 0.44
C ILE A 498 -24.06 5.23 1.40
N TYR A 499 -24.56 4.63 2.50
CA TYR A 499 -23.73 3.87 3.44
C TYR A 499 -23.07 2.66 2.78
N LEU A 500 -23.80 1.90 1.96
CA LEU A 500 -23.21 0.77 1.22
C LEU A 500 -22.14 1.21 0.22
N THR A 501 -22.36 2.35 -0.44
CA THR A 501 -21.39 2.93 -1.38
C THR A 501 -20.12 3.37 -0.66
N ILE A 502 -20.24 4.13 0.43
CA ILE A 502 -19.08 4.78 1.06
C ILE A 502 -18.40 3.89 2.10
N LEU A 503 -19.17 3.23 2.96
CA LEU A 503 -18.67 2.45 4.10
C LEU A 503 -18.80 0.93 3.89
N SER A 504 -19.34 0.48 2.76
CA SER A 504 -19.48 -0.96 2.45
C SER A 504 -20.28 -1.74 3.48
N ARG A 505 -21.27 -1.09 4.12
CA ARG A 505 -22.20 -1.70 5.08
C ARG A 505 -23.53 -0.96 5.11
N GLU A 506 -24.52 -1.55 5.75
CA GLU A 506 -25.77 -0.85 6.07
C GLU A 506 -25.59 0.09 7.27
N PRO A 507 -26.36 1.19 7.37
CA PRO A 507 -26.38 2.02 8.57
C PRO A 507 -26.97 1.24 9.74
N THR A 508 -26.45 1.48 10.94
CA THR A 508 -27.11 1.05 12.17
C THR A 508 -28.43 1.78 12.37
N GLN A 509 -29.29 1.30 13.28
CA GLN A 509 -30.58 1.96 13.57
C GLN A 509 -30.39 3.41 14.02
N ASP A 510 -29.39 3.67 14.87
CA ASP A 510 -29.09 5.00 15.39
C ASP A 510 -28.55 5.94 14.29
N GLU A 511 -27.65 5.43 13.44
CA GLU A 511 -27.13 6.17 12.28
C GLU A 511 -28.23 6.49 11.26
N LEU A 512 -29.14 5.53 11.01
CA LEU A 512 -30.28 5.73 10.13
C LEU A 512 -31.22 6.79 10.68
N ALA A 513 -31.58 6.70 11.96
CA ALA A 513 -32.44 7.68 12.62
C ALA A 513 -31.82 9.09 12.61
N ALA A 514 -30.52 9.21 12.88
CA ALA A 514 -29.81 10.49 12.82
C ALA A 514 -29.79 11.08 11.40
N ALA A 515 -29.51 10.25 10.38
CA ALA A 515 -29.52 10.69 8.99
C ALA A 515 -30.93 11.08 8.50
N GLU A 516 -31.96 10.35 8.90
CA GLU A 516 -33.36 10.68 8.58
C GLU A 516 -33.79 11.99 9.24
N ALA A 517 -33.42 12.22 10.50
CA ALA A 517 -33.67 13.47 11.20
C ALA A 517 -32.97 14.65 10.50
N TYR A 518 -31.70 14.49 10.11
CA TYR A 518 -30.97 15.52 9.36
C TYR A 518 -31.67 15.88 8.04
N CYS A 519 -32.14 14.86 7.29
CA CYS A 519 -32.89 15.07 6.05
C CYS A 519 -34.22 15.83 6.23
N GLN A 520 -34.72 15.97 7.46
CA GLN A 520 -35.93 16.72 7.80
C GLN A 520 -35.63 18.12 8.34
N THR A 521 -34.35 18.49 8.50
CA THR A 521 -33.95 19.74 9.14
C THR A 521 -33.96 20.88 8.13
N GLY A 522 -34.72 21.95 8.42
CA GLY A 522 -34.76 23.17 7.60
C GLY A 522 -35.33 22.96 6.19
N SER A 523 -34.98 23.88 5.28
CA SER A 523 -35.42 23.86 3.87
C SER A 523 -34.46 23.10 2.94
N LEU A 524 -33.83 22.02 3.42
CA LEU A 524 -32.89 21.24 2.61
C LEU A 524 -33.61 20.39 1.57
N THR A 525 -33.10 20.39 0.34
CA THR A 525 -33.53 19.43 -0.68
C THR A 525 -32.97 18.04 -0.38
N LEU A 526 -33.63 16.98 -0.84
CA LEU A 526 -33.15 15.60 -0.65
C LEU A 526 -31.74 15.39 -1.24
N LYS A 527 -31.43 16.09 -2.34
CA LYS A 527 -30.08 16.08 -2.92
C LYS A 527 -29.05 16.71 -1.99
N GLN A 528 -29.33 17.88 -1.42
CA GLN A 528 -28.42 18.54 -0.49
C GLN A 528 -28.15 17.67 0.74
N ALA A 529 -29.20 17.06 1.31
CA ALA A 529 -29.05 16.15 2.45
C ALA A 529 -28.21 14.90 2.08
N ALA A 530 -28.33 14.37 0.86
CA ALA A 530 -27.52 13.26 0.38
C ALA A 530 -26.04 13.65 0.17
N ASP A 531 -25.79 14.82 -0.42
CA ASP A 531 -24.44 15.34 -0.64
C ASP A 531 -23.75 15.61 0.72
N ASP A 532 -24.46 16.19 1.68
CA ASP A 532 -23.99 16.44 3.05
C ASP A 532 -23.69 15.14 3.81
N LEU A 533 -24.58 14.13 3.70
CA LEU A 533 -24.34 12.82 4.29
C LEU A 533 -23.09 12.17 3.69
N ALA A 534 -22.94 12.21 2.36
CA ALA A 534 -21.76 11.67 1.70
C ALA A 534 -20.48 12.36 2.18
N TRP A 535 -20.50 13.70 2.27
CA TRP A 535 -19.40 14.50 2.81
C TRP A 535 -19.05 14.10 4.25
N ALA A 536 -20.06 13.90 5.11
CA ALA A 536 -19.84 13.47 6.49
C ALA A 536 -19.17 12.09 6.54
N LEU A 537 -19.66 11.12 5.76
CA LEU A 537 -19.16 9.74 5.77
C LEU A 537 -17.71 9.64 5.27
N ILE A 538 -17.34 10.34 4.19
CA ILE A 538 -15.95 10.31 3.68
C ILE A 538 -14.94 10.93 4.65
N ASN A 539 -15.39 11.78 5.57
CA ASN A 539 -14.54 12.43 6.58
C ASN A 539 -14.46 11.62 7.89
N THR A 540 -15.13 10.47 7.96
CA THR A 540 -15.04 9.58 9.14
C THR A 540 -13.72 8.80 9.18
N LYS A 541 -13.32 8.41 10.40
CA LYS A 541 -12.22 7.44 10.58
C LYS A 541 -12.54 6.08 9.93
N GLU A 542 -13.82 5.71 9.87
CA GLU A 542 -14.23 4.44 9.26
C GLU A 542 -13.97 4.40 7.75
N PHE A 543 -14.16 5.53 7.06
CA PHE A 543 -13.83 5.63 5.64
C PHE A 543 -12.30 5.69 5.42
N LEU A 544 -11.61 6.55 6.17
CA LEU A 544 -10.20 6.87 5.93
C LEU A 544 -9.22 5.76 6.34
N TYR A 545 -9.68 4.80 7.15
CA TYR A 545 -8.81 3.75 7.70
C TYR A 545 -9.38 2.35 7.46
N ARG A 546 -8.47 1.43 7.16
CA ARG A 546 -8.69 -0.01 7.23
C ARG A 546 -8.68 -0.37 8.71
N HIS A 547 -9.76 -0.94 9.20
CA HIS A 547 -9.99 -1.22 10.61
C HIS A 547 -10.44 -2.66 10.81
#